data_AF-A0A6P5GZM2-F1
#
_entry.id   AF-A0A6P5GZM2-F1
#
_cell.length_a   1.000
_cell.length_b   1.000
_cell.length_c   1.000
_cell.angle_alpha   90.00
_cell.angle_beta   90.00
_cell.angle_gamma   90.00
#
_symmetry.space_group_name_H-M   'P 1'
#
loop_
_entity.id
_entity.type
_entity.pdbx_description
1 polymer ?
#
loop_
_entity_poly.entity_id
_entity_poly.type
_entity_poly.pdbx_seq_one_letter_code
_entity_poly.pdbx_strand_id
1 'polypeptide(L)'
;MWAAVLDKFQNKDMETYQDVTLEHMNELWNKWRGDLHRKFIKPCENMQEALKIVPEGVHREDWEWLVKEHFFSEKFLAASKRNSENRAKLSMPHRTGSKPFRQIIYKKGGKDGNPPSLATIFFETRKKVDNLKEIIQTRNM
;
A
#
# COMPACT_ATOMS: atom_id res chain seq x y z
N MET A 1 -2.77 21.94 8.85
CA MET A 1 -3.50 20.98 8.00
C MET A 1 -5.01 21.20 8.09
N TRP A 2 -5.61 21.20 9.29
CA TRP A 2 -7.06 21.44 9.46
C TRP A 2 -7.56 22.79 8.93
N ALA A 3 -6.82 23.88 9.15
CA ALA A 3 -7.16 25.20 8.60
C ALA A 3 -7.32 25.20 7.07
N ALA A 4 -6.50 24.43 6.34
CA ALA A 4 -6.61 24.31 4.88
C ALA A 4 -7.82 23.48 4.43
N VAL A 5 -8.37 22.63 5.31
CA VAL A 5 -9.62 21.92 5.07
C VAL A 5 -10.79 22.89 5.23
N LEU A 6 -10.80 23.68 6.31
CA LEU A 6 -11.81 24.71 6.58
C LEU A 6 -11.87 25.80 5.49
N ASP A 7 -10.73 26.12 4.88
CA ASP A 7 -10.65 27.05 3.74
C ASP A 7 -11.41 26.54 2.50
N LYS A 8 -11.37 25.23 2.24
CA LYS A 8 -11.94 24.63 1.02
C LYS A 8 -13.30 23.99 1.18
N PHE A 9 -13.68 23.62 2.41
CA PHE A 9 -14.89 22.85 2.69
C PHE A 9 -15.70 23.53 3.80
N GLN A 10 -16.99 23.74 3.55
CA GLN A 10 -17.94 24.27 4.53
C GLN A 10 -19.03 23.23 4.81
N ASN A 11 -19.22 22.89 6.08
CA ASN A 11 -20.30 22.02 6.55
C ASN A 11 -20.68 22.44 7.99
N LYS A 12 -21.95 22.28 8.36
CA LYS A 12 -22.50 22.66 9.66
C LYS A 12 -21.88 21.88 10.82
N ASP A 13 -21.40 20.66 10.57
CA ASP A 13 -20.86 19.74 11.60
C ASP A 13 -19.41 19.32 11.28
N MET A 14 -18.62 20.22 10.69
CA MET A 14 -17.28 19.87 10.16
C MET A 14 -16.29 19.44 11.25
N GLU A 15 -16.39 20.03 12.44
CA GLU A 15 -15.57 19.66 13.61
C GLU A 15 -15.82 18.22 14.07
N THR A 16 -17.05 17.70 13.93
CA THR A 16 -17.39 16.33 14.30
C THR A 16 -16.61 15.29 13.48
N TYR A 17 -16.14 15.67 12.30
CA TYR A 17 -15.39 14.80 11.40
C TYR A 17 -13.89 15.12 11.37
N GLN A 18 -13.39 15.99 12.24
CA GLN A 18 -12.01 16.46 12.20
C GLN A 18 -11.01 15.31 12.25
N ASP A 19 -11.12 14.43 13.24
CA ASP A 19 -10.18 13.33 13.42
C ASP A 19 -10.18 12.36 12.25
N VAL A 20 -11.37 11.93 11.82
CA VAL A 20 -11.54 11.00 10.68
C VAL A 20 -11.00 11.62 9.39
N THR A 21 -11.22 12.92 9.19
CA THR A 21 -10.72 13.63 8.01
C THR A 21 -9.20 13.72 8.02
N LEU A 22 -8.60 14.10 9.16
CA LEU A 22 -7.15 14.19 9.30
C LEU A 22 -6.48 12.81 9.18
N GLU A 23 -7.09 11.77 9.74
CA GLU A 23 -6.63 10.38 9.57
C GLU A 23 -6.62 9.99 8.08
N HIS A 24 -7.73 10.23 7.38
CA HIS A 24 -7.85 9.92 5.97
C HIS A 24 -6.84 10.69 5.10
N MET A 25 -6.64 11.97 5.38
CA MET A 25 -5.62 12.79 4.69
C MET A 25 -4.22 12.24 4.93
N ASN A 26 -3.90 11.82 6.15
CA ASN A 26 -2.61 11.21 6.47
C ASN A 26 -2.43 9.87 5.73
N GLU A 27 -3.49 9.05 5.62
CA GLU A 27 -3.44 7.83 4.81
C GLU A 27 -3.14 8.13 3.33
N LEU A 28 -3.82 9.10 2.73
CA LEU A 28 -3.61 9.50 1.34
C LEU A 28 -2.17 9.96 1.12
N TRP A 29 -1.66 10.79 2.03
CA TRP A 29 -0.27 11.24 2.03
C TRP A 29 0.73 10.08 2.13
N ASN A 30 0.49 9.11 3.02
CA ASN A 30 1.33 7.93 3.17
C ASN A 30 1.30 7.02 1.93
N LYS A 31 0.13 6.83 1.33
CA LYS A 31 -0.03 6.05 0.09
C LYS A 31 0.73 6.71 -1.06
N TRP A 32 0.54 8.02 -1.25
CA TRP A 32 1.24 8.79 -2.28
C TRP A 32 2.77 8.74 -2.10
N ARG A 33 3.29 8.99 -0.90
CA ARG A 33 4.74 8.86 -0.61
C ARG A 33 5.25 7.45 -0.82
N GLY A 34 4.47 6.43 -0.43
CA GLY A 34 4.82 5.04 -0.65
C GLY A 34 4.93 4.68 -2.13
N ASP A 35 4.06 5.24 -2.96
CA ASP A 35 4.11 5.09 -4.41
C ASP A 35 5.34 5.79 -5.02
N LEU A 36 5.66 7.01 -4.57
CA LEU A 36 6.88 7.71 -4.98
C LEU A 36 8.14 6.90 -4.63
N HIS A 37 8.22 6.43 -3.39
CA HIS A 37 9.33 5.59 -2.94
C HIS A 37 9.47 4.33 -3.81
N ARG A 38 8.36 3.64 -4.09
CA ARG A 38 8.36 2.41 -4.89
C ARG A 38 8.80 2.67 -6.33
N LYS A 39 8.36 3.76 -6.96
CA LYS A 39 8.57 4.04 -8.38
C LYS A 39 9.91 4.72 -8.67
N PHE A 40 10.33 5.65 -7.82
CA PHE A 40 11.46 6.54 -8.11
C PHE A 40 12.66 6.33 -7.19
N ILE A 41 12.45 5.88 -5.94
CA ILE A 41 13.57 5.68 -5.00
C ILE A 41 14.12 4.26 -5.04
N LYS A 42 13.25 3.24 -4.96
CA LYS A 42 13.68 1.83 -4.97
C LYS A 42 14.59 1.43 -6.15
N PRO A 43 14.40 1.96 -7.37
CA PRO A 43 15.29 1.65 -8.49
C PRO A 43 16.66 2.36 -8.43
N CYS A 44 16.82 3.39 -7.60
CA CYS A 44 18.07 4.14 -7.49
C CYS A 44 19.05 3.43 -6.56
N GLU A 45 20.34 3.49 -6.88
CA GLU A 45 21.39 2.95 -6.01
C GLU A 45 21.74 3.92 -4.88
N ASN A 46 21.68 5.23 -5.18
CA ASN A 46 22.13 6.29 -4.27
C ASN A 46 21.24 7.53 -4.32
N MET A 47 21.44 8.43 -3.35
CA MET A 47 20.68 9.67 -3.21
C MET A 47 20.83 10.60 -4.43
N GLN A 48 22.03 10.65 -5.03
CA GLN A 48 22.30 11.57 -6.15
C GLN A 48 21.52 11.19 -7.40
N GLU A 49 21.34 9.90 -7.65
CA GLU A 49 20.46 9.39 -8.70
C GLU A 49 19.00 9.76 -8.43
N ALA A 50 18.52 9.54 -7.20
CA ALA A 50 17.15 9.87 -6.83
C ALA A 50 16.81 11.35 -7.02
N LEU A 51 17.75 12.26 -6.74
CA LEU A 51 17.56 13.71 -6.92
C LEU A 51 17.41 14.12 -8.39
N LYS A 52 17.88 13.32 -9.36
CA LYS A 52 17.79 13.63 -10.79
C LYS A 52 16.42 13.28 -11.40
N ILE A 53 15.70 12.31 -10.83
CA ILE A 53 14.47 11.72 -11.41
C ILE A 53 13.22 12.42 -10.85
N VAL A 54 13.18 13.75 -10.91
CA VAL A 54 12.05 14.52 -10.37
C VAL A 54 10.74 14.06 -11.02
N PRO A 55 9.76 13.54 -10.25
CA PRO A 55 8.50 13.04 -10.80
C PRO A 55 7.65 14.16 -11.42
N GLU A 56 6.93 13.83 -12.48
CA GLU A 56 5.97 14.75 -13.10
C GLU A 56 4.91 15.21 -12.08
N GLY A 57 4.64 16.52 -12.03
CA GLY A 57 3.68 17.11 -11.09
C GLY A 57 4.20 17.28 -9.65
N VAL A 58 5.47 16.99 -9.38
CA VAL A 58 6.12 17.27 -8.07
C VAL A 58 7.08 18.44 -8.23
N HIS A 59 6.98 19.45 -7.37
CA HIS A 59 7.93 20.55 -7.36
C HIS A 59 9.33 20.05 -6.97
N ARG A 60 10.36 20.61 -7.63
CA ARG A 60 11.75 20.20 -7.41
C ARG A 60 12.17 20.31 -5.94
N GLU A 61 11.85 21.43 -5.29
CA GLU A 61 12.20 21.68 -3.90
C GLU A 61 11.57 20.67 -2.94
N ASP A 62 10.27 20.37 -3.14
CA ASP A 62 9.56 19.34 -2.38
C ASP A 62 10.16 17.96 -2.59
N TRP A 63 10.55 17.63 -3.83
CA TRP A 63 11.21 16.37 -4.15
C TRP A 63 12.57 16.25 -3.48
N GLU A 64 13.39 17.31 -3.55
CA GLU A 64 14.71 17.32 -2.90
C GLU A 64 14.59 17.13 -1.40
N TRP A 65 13.62 17.80 -0.76
CA TRP A 65 13.33 17.63 0.65
C TRP A 65 12.90 16.19 0.97
N LEU A 66 11.97 15.62 0.18
CA LEU A 66 11.52 14.24 0.37
C LEU A 66 12.68 13.23 0.24
N VAL A 67 13.57 13.42 -0.72
CA VAL A 67 14.74 12.55 -0.91
C VAL A 67 15.70 12.67 0.28
N LYS A 68 16.13 13.89 0.62
CA LYS A 68 17.16 14.14 1.64
C LYS A 68 16.65 13.86 3.06
N GLU A 69 15.50 14.43 3.41
CA GLU A 69 14.98 14.47 4.79
C GLU A 69 14.07 13.29 5.13
N HIS A 70 13.49 12.62 4.13
CA HIS A 70 12.58 11.50 4.37
C HIS A 70 13.16 10.16 3.92
N PHE A 71 13.31 9.92 2.62
CA PHE A 71 13.63 8.59 2.08
C PHE A 71 15.03 8.10 2.44
N PHE A 72 16.01 9.01 2.54
CA PHE A 72 17.36 8.68 2.95
C PHE A 72 17.67 9.02 4.41
N SER A 73 16.67 9.44 5.19
CA SER A 73 16.86 9.62 6.63
C SER A 73 17.21 8.30 7.30
N GLU A 74 18.11 8.36 8.29
CA GLU A 74 18.52 7.16 9.05
C GLU A 74 17.32 6.44 9.66
N LYS A 75 16.36 7.21 10.20
CA LYS A 75 15.11 6.70 10.78
C LYS A 75 14.30 5.89 9.76
N PHE A 76 14.14 6.41 8.54
CA PHE A 76 13.38 5.72 7.49
C PHE A 76 14.09 4.46 7.02
N LEU A 77 15.40 4.55 6.75
CA LEU A 77 16.20 3.40 6.32
C LEU A 77 16.21 2.28 7.37
N ALA A 78 16.40 2.63 8.64
CA ALA A 78 16.34 1.68 9.75
C ALA A 78 14.97 1.00 9.85
N ALA A 79 13.88 1.77 9.75
CA ALA A 79 12.52 1.22 9.76
C ALA A 79 12.25 0.32 8.55
N SER A 80 12.69 0.73 7.36
CA SER A 80 12.55 -0.02 6.10
C SER A 80 13.29 -1.36 6.16
N LYS A 81 14.54 -1.36 6.64
CA LYS A 81 15.35 -2.57 6.83
C LYS A 81 14.68 -3.54 7.79
N ARG A 82 14.32 -3.06 9.00
CA ARG A 82 13.63 -3.86 10.01
C ARG A 82 12.31 -4.46 9.49
N ASN A 83 11.51 -3.67 8.77
CA ASN A 83 10.24 -4.14 8.22
C ASN A 83 10.46 -5.19 7.12
N SER A 84 11.51 -5.05 6.32
CA SER A 84 11.87 -6.03 5.28
C SER A 84 12.32 -7.36 5.91
N GLU A 85 13.17 -7.30 6.94
CA GLU A 85 13.61 -8.48 7.70
C GLU A 85 12.43 -9.18 8.40
N ASN A 86 11.54 -8.42 9.04
CA ASN A 86 10.35 -8.97 9.68
C ASN A 86 9.43 -9.65 8.66
N ARG A 87 9.28 -9.04 7.47
CA ARG A 87 8.48 -9.62 6.40
C ARG A 87 9.10 -10.89 5.82
N ALA A 88 10.43 -10.99 5.77
CA ALA A 88 11.13 -12.19 5.33
C ALA A 88 10.92 -13.39 6.28
N LYS A 89 10.73 -13.13 7.58
CA LYS A 89 10.44 -14.16 8.59
C LYS A 89 9.01 -14.71 8.56
N LEU A 90 8.13 -14.12 7.75
CA LEU A 90 6.73 -14.54 7.66
C LEU A 90 6.60 -15.87 6.89
N SER A 91 6.28 -16.96 7.60
CA SER A 91 6.24 -18.31 7.06
C SER A 91 4.95 -18.66 6.29
N MET A 92 3.79 -18.11 6.72
CA MET A 92 2.48 -18.50 6.19
C MET A 92 1.61 -17.31 5.72
N PRO A 93 2.09 -16.50 4.75
CA PRO A 93 1.33 -15.36 4.25
C PRO A 93 0.08 -15.78 3.49
N HIS A 94 -1.00 -15.00 3.63
CA HIS A 94 -2.17 -15.07 2.77
C HIS A 94 -1.78 -14.67 1.32
N ARG A 95 -2.14 -15.49 0.33
CA ARG A 95 -1.72 -15.36 -1.08
C ARG A 95 -2.85 -15.03 -2.05
N THR A 96 -4.09 -14.92 -1.58
CA THR A 96 -5.27 -14.66 -2.43
C THR A 96 -5.51 -13.17 -2.74
N GLY A 97 -4.56 -12.30 -2.40
CA GLY A 97 -4.66 -10.86 -2.65
C GLY A 97 -5.79 -10.21 -1.85
N SER A 98 -6.54 -9.31 -2.51
CA SER A 98 -7.70 -8.60 -1.93
C SER A 98 -8.98 -9.44 -1.83
N LYS A 99 -8.93 -10.73 -2.18
CA LYS A 99 -10.11 -11.61 -2.11
C LYS A 99 -10.40 -11.98 -0.65
N PRO A 100 -11.56 -11.61 -0.09
CA PRO A 100 -11.89 -11.97 1.28
C PRO A 100 -12.28 -13.45 1.40
N PHE A 101 -12.20 -14.02 2.61
CA PHE A 101 -12.61 -15.40 2.88
C PHE A 101 -14.04 -15.69 2.39
N ARG A 102 -14.97 -14.74 2.55
CA ARG A 102 -16.36 -14.89 2.05
C ARG A 102 -16.41 -15.21 0.57
N GLN A 103 -15.58 -14.55 -0.25
CA GLN A 103 -15.55 -14.80 -1.69
C GLN A 103 -14.98 -16.19 -2.01
N ILE A 104 -14.01 -16.66 -1.23
CA ILE A 104 -13.43 -17.99 -1.36
C ILE A 104 -14.45 -19.06 -0.97
N ILE A 105 -15.13 -18.88 0.16
CA ILE A 105 -16.22 -19.73 0.65
C ILE A 105 -17.32 -19.85 -0.40
N TYR A 106 -17.79 -18.71 -0.91
CA TYR A 106 -18.86 -18.66 -1.91
C TYR A 106 -18.47 -19.47 -3.17
N LYS A 107 -17.24 -19.30 -3.67
CA LYS A 107 -16.74 -20.02 -4.86
C LYS A 107 -16.54 -21.53 -4.63
N LYS A 108 -16.29 -21.95 -3.39
CA LYS A 108 -15.95 -23.34 -3.03
C LYS A 108 -17.14 -24.18 -2.55
N GLY A 109 -18.36 -23.83 -2.96
CA GLY A 109 -19.58 -24.58 -2.64
C GLY A 109 -20.51 -23.86 -1.66
N GLY A 110 -20.08 -22.74 -1.07
CA GLY A 110 -20.96 -21.92 -0.24
C GLY A 110 -22.19 -21.39 -0.98
N LYS A 111 -22.11 -21.20 -2.31
CA LYS A 111 -23.25 -20.84 -3.16
C LYS A 111 -24.29 -21.97 -3.29
N ASP A 112 -23.86 -23.22 -3.14
CA ASP A 112 -24.68 -24.43 -3.32
C ASP A 112 -25.11 -25.03 -1.96
N GLY A 113 -24.98 -24.28 -0.86
CA GLY A 113 -25.28 -24.74 0.50
C GLY A 113 -24.23 -25.68 1.11
N ASN A 114 -23.12 -25.92 0.42
CA ASN A 114 -22.04 -26.83 0.83
C ASN A 114 -20.74 -26.05 1.11
N PRO A 115 -20.66 -25.29 2.21
CA PRO A 115 -19.48 -24.48 2.50
C PRO A 115 -18.25 -25.37 2.74
N PRO A 116 -17.07 -24.95 2.25
CA PRO A 116 -15.82 -25.67 2.50
C PRO A 116 -15.45 -25.62 3.99
N SER A 117 -14.73 -26.64 4.45
CA SER A 117 -14.17 -26.65 5.81
C SER A 117 -13.18 -25.51 6.04
N LEU A 118 -12.95 -25.15 7.31
CA LEU A 118 -11.95 -24.16 7.70
C LEU A 118 -10.54 -24.54 7.22
N ALA A 119 -10.18 -25.84 7.30
CA ALA A 119 -8.92 -26.36 6.80
C ALA A 119 -8.78 -26.10 5.29
N THR A 120 -9.84 -26.38 4.52
CA THR A 120 -9.88 -26.11 3.08
C THR A 120 -9.68 -24.62 2.79
N ILE A 121 -10.36 -23.73 3.51
CA ILE A 121 -10.21 -22.26 3.35
C ILE A 121 -8.77 -21.85 3.69
N PHE A 122 -8.20 -22.38 4.77
CA PHE A 122 -6.84 -22.08 5.21
C PHE A 122 -5.79 -22.46 4.17
N PHE A 123 -5.87 -23.67 3.61
CA PHE A 123 -4.95 -24.13 2.56
C PHE A 123 -5.08 -23.30 1.29
N GLU A 124 -6.30 -23.03 0.84
CA GLU A 124 -6.56 -22.26 -0.38
C GLU A 124 -6.08 -20.83 -0.30
N THR A 125 -6.18 -20.24 0.87
CA THR A 125 -5.72 -18.86 1.09
C THR A 125 -4.21 -18.74 1.14
N ARG A 126 -3.48 -19.84 1.29
CA ARG A 126 -2.00 -19.87 1.42
C ARG A 126 -1.31 -20.65 0.32
N LYS A 127 -2.07 -21.29 -0.58
CA LYS A 127 -1.55 -21.98 -1.75
C LYS A 127 -0.79 -21.00 -2.64
N LYS A 128 0.44 -21.37 -3.01
CA LYS A 128 1.22 -20.60 -3.99
C LYS A 128 0.60 -20.86 -5.36
N VAL A 129 0.21 -19.80 -6.07
CA VAL A 129 -0.23 -19.93 -7.46
C VAL A 129 1.03 -19.85 -8.30
N ASP A 130 1.46 -20.97 -8.87
CA ASP A 130 2.71 -21.04 -9.63
C ASP A 130 2.65 -20.24 -10.96
N ASN A 131 1.46 -19.84 -11.42
CA ASN A 131 1.24 -19.19 -12.73
C ASN A 131 0.72 -17.73 -12.65
N LEU A 132 1.17 -16.92 -11.69
CA LEU A 132 0.76 -15.50 -11.60
C LEU A 132 1.11 -14.64 -12.83
N LYS A 133 2.05 -15.09 -13.69
CA LYS A 133 2.45 -14.38 -14.92
C LYS A 133 1.34 -14.39 -15.99
N GLU A 134 0.55 -15.46 -16.09
CA GLU A 134 -0.48 -15.61 -17.14
C GLU A 134 -1.77 -14.82 -16.86
N ILE A 135 -2.12 -14.65 -15.57
CA ILE A 135 -3.36 -13.97 -15.15
C ILE A 135 -3.27 -12.44 -15.32
N ILE A 136 -2.07 -11.87 -15.25
CA ILE A 136 -1.87 -10.42 -15.46
C ILE A 136 -1.98 -10.08 -16.96
N GLN A 137 -1.54 -10.97 -17.84
CA GLN A 137 -1.57 -10.78 -19.29
C GLN A 137 -2.99 -10.87 -19.88
N THR A 138 -3.87 -11.64 -19.24
CA THR A 138 -5.29 -11.78 -19.63
C THR A 138 -6.20 -10.69 -19.08
N ARG A 139 -5.70 -9.80 -18.21
CA ARG A 139 -6.46 -8.66 -17.67
C ARG A 139 -6.23 -7.33 -18.41
N ASN A 140 -5.25 -7.31 -19.30
CA ASN A 140 -4.90 -6.16 -20.14
C ASN A 140 -5.26 -6.37 -21.62
N MET A 141 -6.10 -7.36 -21.93
CA MET A 141 -6.75 -7.57 -23.23
C MET A 141 -8.24 -7.32 -23.11
#